data_AF-A0AAV8R6Y5-F1
#
_entry.id   AF-A0AAV8R6Y5-F1
#
_cell.length_a   1.000
_cell.length_b   1.000
_cell.length_c   1.000
_cell.angle_alpha   90.00
_cell.angle_beta   90.00
_cell.angle_gamma   90.00
#
_symmetry.space_group_name_H-M   'P 1'
#
loop_
_entity.id
_entity.type
_entity.pdbx_description
1 polymer ?
#
loop_
_entity_poly.entity_id
_entity_poly.type
_entity_poly.pdbx_seq_one_letter_code
_entity_poly.pdbx_strand_id
1 'polypeptide(L)'
;MASLPAFRVIERARVSPPPGGVAESTLPLSFFDLAWVDAGAVERVIFYHLPHSTSYFFDSILHDIKSSLSLALQQFYPLAGKICHPFDKYEIHYADGDSVPFRVAEYEADFEDISSSHARDIDVLRPLVPQQPKSDAGRVPLLALQVTVFPNQGAAIGVAVHHAACDGLSSIRFMSCWASTCARSKGFAGAIVYFSYMRFP
;
A
#
# COMPACT_ATOMS: atom_id res chain seq x y z
N MET A 1 29.78 -11.70 -12.54
CA MET A 1 28.94 -10.73 -11.80
C MET A 1 27.53 -10.92 -12.33
N ALA A 2 26.60 -11.43 -11.51
CA ALA A 2 25.20 -11.53 -11.93
C ALA A 2 24.66 -10.10 -12.13
N SER A 3 24.03 -9.83 -13.27
CA SER A 3 23.31 -8.57 -13.49
C SER A 3 22.20 -8.47 -12.44
N LEU A 4 22.01 -7.28 -11.85
CA LEU A 4 20.88 -7.05 -10.96
C LEU A 4 19.56 -7.35 -11.71
N PRO A 5 18.60 -8.03 -11.07
CA PRO A 5 17.31 -8.32 -11.70
C PRO A 5 16.62 -7.04 -12.17
N ALA A 6 16.04 -7.08 -13.37
CA ALA A 6 15.47 -5.90 -14.00
C ALA A 6 14.16 -5.49 -13.30
N PHE A 7 14.13 -4.27 -12.74
CA PHE A 7 12.93 -3.67 -12.16
C PHE A 7 12.42 -2.53 -13.05
N ARG A 8 11.15 -2.58 -13.43
CA ARG A 8 10.53 -1.59 -14.32
C ARG A 8 9.19 -1.11 -13.79
N VAL A 9 9.00 0.21 -13.77
CA VAL A 9 7.68 0.81 -13.53
C VAL A 9 6.88 0.76 -14.80
N ILE A 10 5.69 0.16 -14.73
CA ILE A 10 4.76 0.11 -15.86
C ILE A 10 3.74 1.23 -15.74
N GLU A 11 3.21 1.47 -14.54
CA GLU A 11 2.16 2.46 -14.32
C GLU A 11 2.39 3.27 -13.04
N ARG A 12 2.08 4.57 -13.10
CA ARG A 12 1.90 5.43 -11.93
C ARG A 12 0.49 6.00 -11.96
N ALA A 13 -0.29 5.66 -10.95
CA ALA A 13 -1.68 6.07 -10.80
C ALA A 13 -1.90 6.73 -9.43
N ARG A 14 -3.10 7.28 -9.26
CA ARG A 14 -3.63 7.68 -7.96
C ARG A 14 -5.00 7.06 -7.79
N VAL A 15 -5.30 6.58 -6.59
CA VAL A 15 -6.62 6.01 -6.26
C VAL A 15 -7.23 6.84 -5.15
N SER A 16 -8.34 7.51 -5.44
CA SER A 16 -9.15 8.25 -4.48
C SER A 16 -10.26 7.35 -3.91
N PRO A 17 -10.94 7.75 -2.83
CA PRO A 17 -12.29 7.28 -2.54
C PRO A 17 -13.25 7.53 -3.73
N PRO A 18 -14.43 6.88 -3.76
CA PRO A 18 -15.42 7.12 -4.80
C PRO A 18 -15.87 8.59 -4.79
N PRO A 19 -16.07 9.22 -5.96
CA PRO A 19 -16.50 10.61 -6.05
C PRO A 19 -17.80 10.86 -5.26
N GLY A 20 -17.80 11.90 -4.40
CA GLY A 20 -18.94 12.21 -3.53
C GLY A 20 -19.21 11.20 -2.41
N GLY A 21 -18.34 10.18 -2.26
CA GLY A 21 -18.49 9.13 -1.26
C GLY A 21 -18.00 9.50 0.14
N VAL A 22 -17.22 10.58 0.25
CA VAL A 22 -16.61 11.08 1.50
C VAL A 22 -16.61 12.60 1.48
N ALA A 23 -17.06 13.23 2.57
CA ALA A 23 -16.95 14.68 2.76
C ALA A 23 -15.54 15.07 3.21
N GLU A 24 -15.13 16.30 2.89
CA GLU A 24 -13.93 16.90 3.45
C GLU A 24 -13.96 16.82 4.99
N SER A 25 -12.83 16.43 5.59
CA SER A 25 -12.76 16.12 7.01
C SER A 25 -11.37 16.38 7.56
N THR A 26 -11.33 16.73 8.84
CA THR A 26 -10.11 16.96 9.60
C THR A 26 -10.17 16.19 10.91
N LEU A 27 -9.11 15.44 11.20
CA LEU A 27 -8.97 14.61 12.40
C LEU A 27 -7.76 15.09 13.19
N PRO A 28 -7.95 15.69 14.38
CA PRO A 28 -6.82 16.08 15.22
C PRO A 28 -6.07 14.82 15.69
N LEU A 29 -4.74 14.87 15.67
CA LEU A 29 -3.92 13.79 16.21
C LEU A 29 -4.02 13.76 17.74
N SER A 30 -4.25 12.57 18.29
CA SER A 30 -4.21 12.35 19.73
C SER A 30 -2.78 12.24 20.23
N PHE A 31 -2.60 12.27 21.56
CA PHE A 31 -1.28 12.04 22.17
C PHE A 31 -0.65 10.69 21.74
N PHE A 32 -1.46 9.66 21.49
CA PHE A 32 -0.96 8.38 21.01
C PHE A 32 -0.41 8.45 19.59
N ASP A 33 -0.94 9.35 18.77
CA ASP A 33 -0.53 9.53 17.37
C ASP A 33 0.69 10.45 17.25
N LEU A 34 0.76 11.48 18.11
CA LEU A 34 1.86 12.45 18.15
C LEU A 34 3.22 11.81 18.37
N ALA A 35 3.28 10.74 19.17
CA ALA A 35 4.52 9.98 19.40
C ALA A 35 5.13 9.38 18.12
N TRP A 36 4.36 9.30 17.03
CA TRP A 36 4.74 8.65 15.78
C TRP A 36 4.82 9.60 14.59
N VAL A 37 4.70 10.92 14.80
CA VAL A 37 4.75 11.92 13.72
C VAL A 37 6.10 11.88 13.00
N ASP A 38 7.19 11.74 13.74
CA ASP A 38 8.55 11.70 13.17
C ASP A 38 9.04 10.27 12.86
N ALA A 39 8.21 9.25 13.09
CA ALA A 39 8.58 7.85 12.89
C ALA A 39 8.59 7.41 11.41
N GLY A 40 8.06 8.24 10.51
CA GLY A 40 7.95 7.92 9.09
C GLY A 40 6.92 6.83 8.79
N ALA A 41 7.11 6.10 7.68
CA ALA A 41 6.20 5.02 7.32
C ALA A 41 6.67 3.66 7.81
N VAL A 42 5.68 2.85 8.19
CA VAL A 42 5.82 1.41 8.34
C VAL A 42 5.60 0.77 6.96
N GLU A 43 6.63 0.07 6.48
CA GLU A 43 6.63 -0.59 5.19
C GLU A 43 6.33 -2.09 5.33
N ARG A 44 5.52 -2.64 4.42
CA ARG A 44 5.15 -4.06 4.40
C ARG A 44 5.09 -4.55 2.96
N VAL A 45 5.46 -5.82 2.74
CA VAL A 45 5.33 -6.50 1.45
C VAL A 45 4.57 -7.80 1.65
N ILE A 46 3.55 -8.03 0.83
CA ILE A 46 2.72 -9.24 0.85
C ILE A 46 2.89 -9.95 -0.49
N PHE A 47 3.27 -11.23 -0.46
CA PHE A 47 3.50 -12.04 -1.65
C PHE A 47 2.29 -12.91 -1.98
N TYR A 48 1.99 -13.05 -3.27
CA TYR A 48 0.92 -13.85 -3.81
C TYR A 48 1.46 -14.71 -4.96
N HIS A 49 1.29 -16.02 -4.86
CA HIS A 49 1.57 -16.90 -5.98
C HIS A 49 0.55 -16.64 -7.09
N LEU A 50 1.04 -16.37 -8.29
CA LEU A 50 0.24 -15.95 -9.43
C LEU A 50 0.96 -16.38 -10.72
N PRO A 51 0.76 -17.62 -11.18
CA PRO A 51 1.48 -18.20 -12.31
C PRO A 51 0.87 -17.72 -13.64
N HIS A 52 0.76 -16.40 -13.80
CA HIS A 52 0.18 -15.74 -14.97
C HIS A 52 1.09 -14.63 -15.51
N SER A 53 0.92 -14.31 -16.79
CA SER A 53 1.69 -13.27 -17.45
C SER A 53 1.33 -11.87 -16.94
N THR A 54 2.22 -10.91 -17.17
CA THR A 54 1.95 -9.50 -16.88
C THR A 54 0.70 -9.02 -17.61
N SER A 55 0.49 -9.39 -18.88
CA SER A 55 -0.73 -9.04 -19.63
C SER A 55 -1.98 -9.51 -18.90
N TYR A 56 -2.03 -10.77 -18.45
CA TYR A 56 -3.17 -11.30 -17.72
C TYR A 56 -3.45 -10.50 -16.44
N PHE A 57 -2.41 -10.11 -15.70
CA PHE A 57 -2.58 -9.29 -14.51
C PHE A 57 -3.25 -7.94 -14.83
N PHE A 58 -2.81 -7.27 -15.88
CA PHE A 58 -3.41 -6.00 -16.32
C PHE A 58 -4.87 -6.18 -16.77
N ASP A 59 -5.14 -7.23 -17.55
CA ASP A 59 -6.45 -7.45 -18.16
C ASP A 59 -7.50 -7.97 -17.16
N SER A 60 -7.08 -8.73 -16.14
CA SER A 60 -8.00 -9.52 -15.30
C SER A 60 -7.96 -9.22 -13.80
N ILE A 61 -6.96 -8.47 -13.30
CA ILE A 61 -6.75 -8.29 -11.85
C ILE A 61 -6.62 -6.82 -11.47
N LEU A 62 -5.87 -6.04 -12.26
CA LEU A 62 -5.52 -4.68 -11.89
C LEU A 62 -6.73 -3.76 -11.65
N HIS A 63 -7.77 -3.90 -12.48
CA HIS A 63 -9.00 -3.14 -12.31
C HIS A 63 -9.67 -3.40 -10.95
N ASP A 64 -9.81 -4.67 -10.57
CA ASP A 64 -10.41 -5.07 -9.29
C ASP A 64 -9.61 -4.56 -8.10
N ILE A 65 -8.27 -4.62 -8.17
CA ILE A 65 -7.39 -4.11 -7.12
C ILE A 65 -7.63 -2.61 -6.90
N LYS A 66 -7.66 -1.81 -7.97
CA LYS A 66 -7.87 -0.35 -7.89
C LYS A 66 -9.31 0.00 -7.46
N SER A 67 -10.31 -0.66 -8.03
CA SER A 67 -11.73 -0.48 -7.71
C SER A 67 -12.02 -0.79 -6.24
N SER A 68 -11.56 -1.95 -5.76
CA SER A 68 -11.73 -2.34 -4.37
C SER A 68 -10.95 -1.46 -3.39
N LEU A 69 -9.77 -0.94 -3.80
CA LEU A 69 -9.03 0.03 -3.02
C LEU A 69 -9.82 1.33 -2.88
N SER A 70 -10.37 1.85 -3.97
CA SER A 70 -11.25 3.04 -3.94
C SER A 70 -12.39 2.84 -2.95
N LEU A 71 -13.09 1.70 -3.02
CA LEU A 71 -14.19 1.38 -2.10
C LEU A 71 -13.73 1.24 -0.63
N ALA A 72 -12.58 0.62 -0.39
CA ALA A 72 -12.02 0.50 0.96
C ALA A 72 -11.63 1.89 1.53
N LEU A 73 -11.05 2.76 0.70
CA LEU A 73 -10.72 4.13 1.07
C LEU A 73 -11.96 4.97 1.41
N GLN A 74 -13.16 4.60 0.96
CA GLN A 74 -14.37 5.27 1.44
C GLN A 74 -14.58 5.08 2.95
N GLN A 75 -14.28 3.88 3.47
CA GLN A 75 -14.40 3.56 4.89
C GLN A 75 -13.18 4.00 5.70
N PHE A 76 -12.01 4.07 5.05
CA PHE A 76 -10.72 4.44 5.63
C PHE A 76 -10.18 5.72 5.01
N TYR A 77 -11.05 6.70 4.78
CA TYR A 77 -10.72 7.94 4.08
C TYR A 77 -9.54 8.73 4.65
N PRO A 78 -9.23 8.70 5.97
CA PRO A 78 -8.05 9.40 6.47
C PRO A 78 -6.77 8.94 5.79
N LEU A 79 -6.67 7.67 5.36
CA LEU A 79 -5.49 7.14 4.67
C LEU A 79 -5.25 7.77 3.28
N ALA A 80 -6.28 8.33 2.65
CA ALA A 80 -6.12 9.10 1.41
C ALA A 80 -5.66 10.54 1.66
N GLY A 81 -5.80 11.04 2.89
CA GLY A 81 -5.43 12.39 3.30
C GLY A 81 -3.94 12.56 3.60
N LYS A 82 -3.62 13.65 4.28
CA LYS A 82 -2.26 14.09 4.60
C LYS A 82 -2.18 14.55 6.05
N ILE A 83 -1.05 14.30 6.70
CA ILE A 83 -0.72 14.99 7.96
C ILE A 83 -0.36 16.44 7.63
N CYS A 84 -0.99 17.34 8.38
CA CYS A 84 -0.79 18.78 8.35
C CYS A 84 -0.43 19.25 9.77
N HIS A 85 0.25 20.40 9.86
CA HIS A 85 0.56 21.06 11.13
C HIS A 85 0.18 22.54 11.11
N PRO A 86 -1.12 22.88 10.96
CA PRO A 86 -1.55 24.28 11.05
C PRO A 86 -1.53 24.75 12.51
N PHE A 87 -0.99 25.96 12.74
CA PHE A 87 -1.09 26.67 14.02
C PHE A 87 -0.69 25.83 15.25
N ASP A 88 0.43 25.10 15.14
CA ASP A 88 1.01 24.27 16.21
C ASP A 88 0.15 23.07 16.66
N LYS A 89 -0.71 22.55 15.77
CA LYS A 89 -1.50 21.33 16.01
C LYS A 89 -1.37 20.36 14.86
N TYR A 90 -1.03 19.10 15.14
CA TYR A 90 -1.02 18.08 14.11
C TYR A 90 -2.42 17.53 13.87
N GLU A 91 -2.77 17.39 12.61
CA GLU A 91 -4.06 16.85 12.18
C GLU A 91 -3.89 16.07 10.87
N ILE A 92 -4.78 15.11 10.65
CA ILE A 92 -4.98 14.47 9.36
C ILE A 92 -6.09 15.23 8.65
N HIS A 93 -5.78 15.79 7.50
CA HIS A 93 -6.73 16.47 6.65
C HIS A 93 -6.97 15.66 5.38
N TYR A 94 -8.24 15.40 5.08
CA TYR A 94 -8.69 14.81 3.82
C TYR A 94 -9.57 15.84 3.10
N ALA A 95 -9.16 16.21 1.89
CA ALA A 95 -9.95 17.05 0.97
C ALA A 95 -10.57 16.20 -0.14
N ASP A 96 -11.69 16.65 -0.71
CA ASP A 96 -12.26 15.98 -1.89
C ASP A 96 -11.25 15.97 -3.05
N GLY A 97 -11.10 14.81 -3.69
CA GLY A 97 -10.07 14.55 -4.69
C GLY A 97 -8.70 14.12 -4.15
N ASP A 98 -8.49 14.11 -2.82
CA ASP A 98 -7.30 13.48 -2.25
C ASP A 98 -7.24 11.98 -2.59
N SER A 99 -6.02 11.50 -2.82
CA SER A 99 -5.78 10.19 -3.41
C SER A 99 -4.44 9.60 -3.00
N VAL A 100 -4.43 8.28 -2.96
CA VAL A 100 -3.28 7.44 -2.62
C VAL A 100 -2.42 7.20 -3.86
N PRO A 101 -1.11 7.47 -3.81
CA PRO A 101 -0.18 7.03 -4.85
C PRO A 101 -0.22 5.51 -5.01
N PHE A 102 -0.48 5.05 -6.23
CA PHE A 102 -0.58 3.64 -6.56
C PHE A 102 0.33 3.34 -7.76
N ARG A 103 1.30 2.45 -7.59
CA ARG A 103 2.28 2.11 -8.63
C ARG A 103 2.12 0.66 -9.08
N VAL A 104 2.28 0.42 -10.37
CA VAL A 104 2.42 -0.94 -10.91
C VAL A 104 3.81 -1.08 -11.48
N ALA A 105 4.51 -2.14 -11.08
CA ALA A 105 5.84 -2.47 -11.54
C ALA A 105 5.91 -3.93 -11.97
N GLU A 106 6.96 -4.25 -12.70
CA GLU A 106 7.37 -5.59 -13.05
C GLU A 106 8.80 -5.80 -12.58
N TYR A 107 9.09 -6.99 -12.08
CA TYR A 107 10.39 -7.32 -11.52
C TYR A 107 10.82 -8.72 -11.96
N GLU A 108 11.92 -8.78 -12.72
CA GLU A 108 12.53 -10.00 -13.23
C GLU A 108 13.50 -10.60 -12.20
N ALA A 109 13.00 -10.88 -11.00
CA ALA A 109 13.73 -11.60 -9.97
C ALA A 109 13.10 -12.97 -9.70
N ASP A 110 13.81 -13.83 -8.98
CA ASP A 110 13.30 -15.14 -8.56
C ASP A 110 12.25 -14.92 -7.44
N PHE A 111 10.98 -15.19 -7.77
CA PHE A 111 9.87 -14.98 -6.83
C PHE A 111 9.93 -15.95 -5.65
N GLU A 112 10.37 -17.19 -5.87
CA GLU A 112 10.42 -18.21 -4.82
C GLU A 112 11.53 -17.87 -3.82
N ASP A 113 12.71 -17.44 -4.30
CA ASP A 113 13.79 -16.95 -3.44
C ASP A 113 13.35 -15.72 -2.61
N ILE A 114 12.72 -14.73 -3.27
CA ILE A 114 12.32 -13.46 -2.64
C ILE A 114 11.15 -13.62 -1.66
N SER A 115 10.25 -14.58 -1.88
CA SER A 115 9.08 -14.83 -1.02
C SER A 115 9.34 -15.85 0.09
N SER A 116 10.50 -16.52 0.09
CA SER A 116 10.89 -17.53 1.07
C SER A 116 11.06 -16.99 2.50
N SER A 117 11.35 -17.87 3.45
CA SER A 117 11.66 -17.54 4.85
C SER A 117 13.17 -17.48 5.16
N HIS A 118 14.06 -17.74 4.19
CA HIS A 118 15.50 -17.67 4.45
C HIS A 118 16.01 -16.24 4.46
N ALA A 119 17.19 -16.04 5.07
CA ALA A 119 17.88 -14.76 5.05
C ALA A 119 18.24 -14.37 3.61
N ARG A 120 18.08 -13.09 3.29
CA ARG A 120 18.37 -12.50 1.98
C ARG A 120 18.77 -11.05 2.14
N ASP A 121 19.44 -10.52 1.14
CA ASP A 121 19.81 -9.11 1.10
C ASP A 121 18.55 -8.24 1.11
N ILE A 122 18.52 -7.19 1.93
CA ILE A 122 17.38 -6.27 1.96
C ILE A 122 17.21 -5.56 0.61
N ASP A 123 18.29 -5.36 -0.15
CA ASP A 123 18.28 -4.64 -1.41
C ASP A 123 17.44 -5.33 -2.49
N VAL A 124 17.18 -6.64 -2.40
CA VAL A 124 16.26 -7.34 -3.31
C VAL A 124 14.79 -7.05 -2.99
N LEU A 125 14.48 -6.65 -1.74
CA LEU A 125 13.14 -6.31 -1.27
C LEU A 125 12.81 -4.82 -1.41
N ARG A 126 13.81 -3.95 -1.37
CA ARG A 126 13.61 -2.49 -1.49
C ARG A 126 12.83 -2.05 -2.73
N PRO A 127 12.99 -2.67 -3.92
CA PRO A 127 12.19 -2.31 -5.08
C PRO A 127 10.69 -2.59 -4.90
N LEU A 128 10.30 -3.48 -3.97
CA LEU A 128 8.92 -3.92 -3.76
C LEU A 128 8.11 -2.96 -2.91
N VAL A 129 8.76 -2.11 -2.11
CA VAL A 129 8.07 -1.09 -1.30
C VAL A 129 7.79 0.14 -2.15
N PRO A 130 6.62 0.78 -2.00
CA PRO A 130 6.32 2.01 -2.70
C PRO A 130 7.27 3.11 -2.22
N GLN A 131 7.74 3.93 -3.14
CA GLN A 131 8.49 5.12 -2.75
C GLN A 131 7.57 6.04 -1.96
N GLN A 132 8.02 6.43 -0.76
CA GLN A 132 7.28 7.41 0.03
C GLN A 132 7.17 8.73 -0.76
N PRO A 133 5.96 9.25 -0.96
CA PRO A 133 5.79 10.55 -1.58
C PRO A 133 6.46 11.61 -0.70
N LYS A 134 7.21 12.51 -1.34
CA LYS A 134 7.84 13.63 -0.64
C LYS A 134 6.75 14.52 -0.02
N SER A 135 7.05 15.08 1.15
CA SER A 135 6.22 16.13 1.74
C SER A 135 6.05 17.27 0.74
N ASP A 136 4.81 17.67 0.49
CA ASP A 136 4.47 18.79 -0.38
C ASP A 136 3.94 19.94 0.48
N ALA A 137 4.66 21.07 0.48
CA ALA A 137 4.34 22.23 1.31
C ALA A 137 4.09 21.90 2.81
N GLY A 138 4.83 20.93 3.35
CA GLY A 138 4.68 20.49 4.75
C GLY A 138 3.51 19.52 4.98
N ARG A 139 2.83 19.06 3.93
CA ARG A 139 1.78 18.04 4.01
C ARG A 139 2.35 16.67 3.64
N VAL A 140 2.21 15.71 4.54
CA VAL A 140 2.80 14.37 4.41
C VAL A 140 1.70 13.36 4.07
N PRO A 141 1.74 12.71 2.88
CA PRO A 141 0.76 11.69 2.54
C PRO A 141 0.86 10.47 3.45
N LEU A 142 -0.28 9.85 3.73
CA LEU A 142 -0.39 8.83 4.77
C LEU A 142 -0.20 7.41 4.26
N LEU A 143 -0.57 7.13 3.02
CA LEU A 143 -0.52 5.80 2.41
C LEU A 143 0.10 5.89 1.03
N ALA A 144 0.93 4.91 0.69
CA ALA A 144 1.35 4.62 -0.68
C ALA A 144 1.30 3.11 -0.92
N LEU A 145 0.98 2.73 -2.15
CA LEU A 145 0.81 1.33 -2.55
C LEU A 145 1.58 1.03 -3.84
N GLN A 146 2.15 -0.16 -3.91
CA GLN A 146 2.76 -0.68 -5.13
C GLN A 146 2.35 -2.13 -5.34
N VAL A 147 1.94 -2.47 -6.56
CA VAL A 147 1.85 -3.87 -7.00
C VAL A 147 3.01 -4.16 -7.93
N THR A 148 3.77 -5.20 -7.62
CA THR A 148 4.92 -5.65 -8.43
C THR A 148 4.63 -7.04 -8.96
N VAL A 149 4.61 -7.19 -10.28
CA VAL A 149 4.37 -8.48 -10.96
C VAL A 149 5.71 -9.16 -11.24
N PHE A 150 5.79 -10.44 -10.93
CA PHE A 150 6.87 -11.34 -11.30
C PHE A 150 6.34 -12.24 -12.42
N PRO A 151 6.71 -11.99 -13.70
CA PRO A 151 6.06 -12.61 -14.84
C PRO A 151 6.01 -14.15 -14.72
N ASN A 152 4.81 -14.72 -14.83
CA ASN A 152 4.54 -16.17 -14.75
C ASN A 152 4.87 -16.84 -13.40
N GLN A 153 5.15 -16.07 -12.35
CA GLN A 153 5.52 -16.60 -11.03
C GLN A 153 4.58 -16.10 -9.94
N GLY A 154 4.44 -14.78 -9.82
CA GLY A 154 3.78 -14.20 -8.66
C GLY A 154 3.54 -12.70 -8.74
N ALA A 155 3.02 -12.15 -7.64
CA ALA A 155 2.88 -10.73 -7.44
C ALA A 155 3.21 -10.37 -5.98
N ALA A 156 3.69 -9.15 -5.75
CA ALA A 156 3.88 -8.58 -4.44
C ALA A 156 3.11 -7.27 -4.30
N ILE A 157 2.44 -7.08 -3.15
CA ILE A 157 1.83 -5.81 -2.76
C ILE A 157 2.69 -5.17 -1.70
N GLY A 158 3.37 -4.08 -2.07
CA GLY A 158 4.07 -3.19 -1.16
C GLY A 158 3.14 -2.11 -0.62
N VAL A 159 3.22 -1.88 0.68
CA VAL A 159 2.42 -0.88 1.41
C VAL A 159 3.37 -0.04 2.26
N ALA A 160 3.25 1.28 2.18
CA ALA A 160 3.88 2.19 3.13
C ALA A 160 2.80 3.03 3.79
N VAL A 161 2.69 2.95 5.12
CA VAL A 161 1.71 3.70 5.92
C VAL A 161 2.43 4.56 6.95
N HIS A 162 2.18 5.86 6.95
CA HIS A 162 2.72 6.76 7.96
C HIS A 162 2.22 6.35 9.36
N HIS A 163 3.13 6.16 10.31
CA HIS A 163 2.79 5.51 11.58
C HIS A 163 1.79 6.31 12.42
N ALA A 164 1.83 7.65 12.35
CA ALA A 164 0.85 8.51 13.01
C ALA A 164 -0.59 8.44 12.44
N ALA A 165 -0.82 7.79 11.29
CA ALA A 165 -2.19 7.62 10.77
C ALA A 165 -2.93 6.44 11.39
N CYS A 166 -2.23 5.38 11.75
CA CYS A 166 -2.87 4.19 12.30
C CYS A 166 -1.88 3.27 13.02
N ASP A 167 -2.36 2.60 14.06
CA ASP A 167 -1.64 1.52 14.71
C ASP A 167 -1.63 0.22 13.88
N GLY A 168 -0.92 -0.80 14.37
CA GLY A 168 -0.82 -2.08 13.69
C GLY A 168 -2.16 -2.76 13.44
N LEU A 169 -3.09 -2.69 14.40
CA LEU A 169 -4.41 -3.30 14.30
C LEU A 169 -5.27 -2.61 13.23
N SER A 170 -5.27 -1.29 13.23
CA SER A 170 -6.02 -0.46 12.27
C SER A 170 -5.48 -0.64 10.85
N SER A 171 -4.16 -0.75 10.68
CA SER A 171 -3.53 -1.11 9.41
C SER A 171 -3.97 -2.50 8.91
N ILE A 172 -4.00 -3.50 9.79
CA ILE A 172 -4.50 -4.86 9.44
C ILE A 172 -5.98 -4.80 9.03
N ARG A 173 -6.82 -4.06 9.78
CA ARG A 173 -8.25 -3.91 9.45
C ARG A 173 -8.47 -3.28 8.08
N PHE A 174 -7.69 -2.25 7.73
CA PHE A 174 -7.72 -1.67 6.39
C PHE A 174 -7.39 -2.72 5.32
N MET A 175 -6.28 -3.45 5.48
CA MET A 175 -5.87 -4.49 4.52
C MET A 175 -6.91 -5.61 4.40
N SER A 176 -7.50 -6.05 5.51
CA SER A 176 -8.57 -7.06 5.51
C SER A 176 -9.85 -6.57 4.84
N CYS A 177 -10.24 -5.30 5.06
CA CYS A 177 -11.39 -4.70 4.39
C CYS A 177 -11.15 -4.60 2.88
N TRP A 178 -9.97 -4.11 2.47
CA TRP A 178 -9.59 -4.03 1.06
C TRP A 178 -9.60 -5.41 0.38
N ALA A 179 -8.93 -6.40 0.97
CA ALA A 179 -8.90 -7.76 0.42
C ALA A 179 -10.30 -8.39 0.32
N SER A 180 -11.15 -8.20 1.34
CA SER A 180 -12.53 -8.68 1.32
C SER A 180 -13.36 -8.00 0.23
N THR A 181 -13.17 -6.70 0.04
CA THR A 181 -13.85 -5.93 -1.02
C THR A 181 -13.42 -6.39 -2.41
N CYS A 182 -12.12 -6.67 -2.59
CA CYS A 182 -11.58 -7.22 -3.84
C CYS A 182 -12.07 -8.64 -4.12
N ALA A 183 -12.20 -9.48 -3.11
CA ALA A 183 -12.68 -10.85 -3.28
C ALA A 183 -14.18 -10.91 -3.64
N ARG A 184 -14.97 -9.98 -3.09
CA ARG A 184 -16.41 -9.85 -3.40
C ARG A 184 -16.67 -9.47 -4.85
N SER A 185 -15.81 -8.69 -5.50
CA SER A 185 -15.98 -8.37 -6.93
C SER A 185 -15.86 -9.61 -7.83
N LYS A 186 -15.21 -10.68 -7.34
CA LYS A 186 -15.04 -11.95 -8.05
C LYS A 186 -15.90 -13.11 -7.50
N GLY A 187 -16.73 -12.88 -6.49
CA GLY A 187 -17.52 -13.95 -5.85
C GLY A 187 -16.69 -15.00 -5.08
N PHE A 188 -15.41 -14.71 -4.76
CA PHE A 188 -14.56 -15.63 -4.02
C PHE A 188 -14.64 -15.39 -2.52
N ALA A 189 -14.92 -16.44 -1.75
CA ALA A 189 -14.85 -16.44 -0.30
C ALA A 189 -13.46 -16.93 0.15
N GLY A 190 -12.63 -16.01 0.64
CA GLY A 190 -11.44 -16.32 1.44
C GLY A 190 -10.10 -16.18 0.72
N ALA A 191 -9.34 -15.16 1.11
CA ALA A 191 -7.89 -15.18 1.01
C ALA A 191 -7.33 -15.21 2.43
N ILE A 192 -6.54 -16.24 2.75
CA ILE A 192 -5.75 -16.29 3.98
C ILE A 192 -4.59 -15.31 3.79
N VAL A 193 -4.59 -14.23 4.57
CA VAL A 193 -3.48 -13.27 4.60
C VAL A 193 -2.42 -13.82 5.55
N TYR A 194 -1.33 -14.37 5.00
CA TYR A 194 -0.13 -14.67 5.78
C TYR A 194 0.58 -13.35 6.09
N PHE A 195 0.54 -12.94 7.36
CA PHE A 195 1.42 -11.88 7.86
C PHE A 195 2.69 -12.52 8.39
N SER A 196 3.83 -12.30 7.70
CA SER A 196 5.13 -12.50 8.34
C SER A 196 5.34 -11.34 9.31
N TYR A 197 5.17 -11.61 10.60
CA TYR A 197 5.58 -10.68 11.65
C TYR A 197 7.10 -10.48 11.56
N MET A 198 7.55 -9.23 11.38
CA MET A 198 8.88 -8.84 11.84
C MET A 198 8.91 -9.06 13.35
N ARG A 199 9.47 -10.19 13.79
CA ARG A 199 10.00 -10.33 15.14
C ARG A 199 11.25 -9.45 15.20
N PHE A 200 11.17 -8.32 15.88
CA PHE A 200 12.38 -7.74 16.47
C PHE A 200 12.71 -8.55 17.74
N PRO A 201 13.99 -8.79 18.03
CA PRO A 201 14.46 -9.54 19.19
C PRO A 201 14.04 -8.91 20.52
#